data_AF-A0A974RZ90-F1
#
_entry.id   AF-A0A974RZ90-F1
#
_cell.length_a   1.000
_cell.length_b   1.000
_cell.length_c   1.000
_cell.angle_alpha   90.00
_cell.angle_beta   90.00
_cell.angle_gamma   90.00
#
_symmetry.space_group_name_H-M   'P 1'
#
loop_
_entity.id
_entity.type
_entity.pdbx_description
1 polymer ?
#
loop_
_entity_poly.entity_id
_entity_poly.type
_entity_poly.pdbx_seq_one_letter_code
_entity_poly.pdbx_strand_id
1 'polypeptide(L)'
;MTDNYHDFLNVEKQRHSLIPEEFPEGSYGSSRAASSPVENKSSDWKEGQSFQSAFNYENKSLQENLPRQYPGAAVPEDLKKRKQ
;
A
#
# COMPACT_ATOMS: atom_id res chain seq x y z
N MET A 1 -13.83 15.63 31.11
CA MET A 1 -12.74 14.96 30.38
C MET A 1 -13.11 14.93 28.91
N THR A 2 -12.36 15.60 28.04
CA THR A 2 -12.41 15.33 26.59
C THR A 2 -11.49 14.15 26.33
N ASP A 3 -12.06 12.96 26.17
CA ASP A 3 -11.29 11.80 25.74
C ASP A 3 -10.80 12.07 24.31
N ASN A 4 -9.48 12.16 24.14
CA ASN A 4 -8.87 12.24 22.82
C ASN A 4 -8.90 10.86 22.19
N TYR A 5 -9.91 10.59 21.37
CA TYR A 5 -10.00 9.36 20.59
C TYR A 5 -8.98 9.43 19.44
N HIS A 6 -8.03 8.49 19.44
CA HIS A 6 -6.96 8.39 18.43
C HIS A 6 -6.94 7.03 17.70
N ASP A 7 -7.89 6.14 17.98
CA ASP A 7 -7.94 4.83 17.32
C ASP A 7 -8.68 4.91 15.98
N PHE A 8 -7.92 5.23 14.93
CA PHE A 8 -8.40 5.29 13.53
C PHE A 8 -7.62 4.35 12.62
N LEU A 9 -7.02 3.30 13.17
CA LEU A 9 -6.13 2.40 12.42
C LEU A 9 -6.84 1.74 11.24
N ASN A 10 -8.14 1.45 11.35
CA ASN A 10 -8.94 0.91 10.25
C ASN A 10 -9.12 1.91 9.10
N VAL A 11 -9.42 3.18 9.41
CA VAL A 11 -9.60 4.25 8.43
C VAL A 11 -8.29 4.52 7.71
N GLU A 12 -7.18 4.59 8.45
CA GLU A 12 -5.85 4.82 7.86
C GLU A 12 -5.42 3.64 7.00
N LYS A 13 -5.68 2.39 7.42
CA LYS A 13 -5.44 1.20 6.58
C LYS A 13 -6.26 1.25 5.30
N GLN A 14 -7.55 1.61 5.37
CA GLN A 14 -8.40 1.70 4.19
C GLN A 14 -7.94 2.78 3.21
N ARG A 15 -7.43 3.92 3.71
CA ARG A 15 -6.88 5.00 2.87
C ARG A 15 -5.58 4.60 2.17
N HIS A 16 -4.78 3.76 2.81
CA HIS A 16 -3.48 3.33 2.30
C HIS A 16 -3.54 2.05 1.45
N SER A 17 -4.53 1.19 1.63
CA SER A 17 -4.72 -0.02 0.82
C SER A 17 -5.35 0.29 -0.54
N LEU A 18 -4.56 0.16 -1.59
CA LEU A 18 -5.02 0.27 -2.97
C LEU A 18 -5.37 -1.11 -3.53
N ILE A 19 -6.54 -1.23 -4.13
CA ILE A 19 -6.92 -2.44 -4.86
C ILE A 19 -6.43 -2.27 -6.31
N PRO A 20 -5.57 -3.16 -6.82
CA PRO A 20 -5.20 -3.12 -8.23
C PRO A 20 -6.39 -3.52 -9.10
N GLU A 21 -6.68 -2.74 -10.14
CA GLU A 21 -7.65 -3.10 -11.17
C GLU A 21 -6.97 -3.99 -12.22
N GLU A 22 -7.65 -5.07 -12.62
CA GLU A 22 -7.10 -6.03 -13.59
C GLU A 22 -7.20 -5.51 -15.04
N PHE A 23 -8.26 -4.73 -15.33
CA PHE A 23 -8.54 -4.17 -16.66
C PHE A 23 -8.91 -2.68 -16.55
N PRO A 24 -7.95 -1.78 -16.30
CA PRO A 24 -8.21 -0.34 -16.14
C PRO A 24 -8.82 0.34 -17.39
N GLU A 25 -8.59 -0.24 -18.57
CA GLU A 25 -9.22 0.14 -19.84
C GLU A 25 -10.64 -0.46 -20.04
N GLY A 26 -11.06 -1.38 -19.16
CA GLY A 26 -12.32 -2.10 -19.22
C GLY A 26 -12.22 -3.47 -19.90
N SER A 27 -13.36 -4.16 -20.03
CA SER A 27 -13.42 -5.50 -20.62
C SER A 27 -12.92 -5.53 -22.06
N TYR A 28 -12.51 -6.70 -22.53
CA TYR A 28 -12.15 -6.91 -23.94
C TYR A 28 -13.24 -6.37 -24.88
N GLY A 29 -12.86 -5.52 -25.83
CA GLY A 29 -13.79 -4.85 -26.76
C GLY A 29 -14.46 -3.57 -26.22
N SER A 30 -14.11 -3.13 -25.00
CA SER A 30 -14.55 -1.86 -24.44
C SER A 30 -14.07 -0.67 -25.27
N SER A 31 -14.92 0.34 -25.45
CA SER A 31 -14.53 1.61 -26.08
C SER A 31 -13.80 2.56 -25.13
N ARG A 32 -13.74 2.22 -23.83
CA ARG A 32 -13.06 3.03 -22.81
C ARG A 32 -11.55 2.98 -23.03
N ALA A 33 -10.91 4.14 -22.93
CA ALA A 33 -9.47 4.31 -23.13
C ALA A 33 -8.91 3.76 -24.47
N ALA A 34 -9.76 3.58 -25.50
CA ALA A 34 -9.34 2.98 -26.77
C ALA A 34 -8.21 3.73 -27.50
N SER A 35 -8.07 5.03 -27.25
CA SER A 35 -7.04 5.88 -27.85
C SER A 35 -6.18 6.61 -26.82
N SER A 36 -6.26 6.23 -25.55
CA SER A 36 -5.51 6.86 -24.44
C SER A 36 -4.62 5.82 -23.77
N PRO A 37 -3.42 6.19 -23.30
CA PRO A 37 -2.60 5.28 -22.53
C PRO A 37 -3.31 4.88 -21.23
N VAL A 38 -3.01 3.67 -20.77
CA VAL A 38 -3.49 3.17 -19.49
C VAL A 38 -2.76 3.90 -18.37
N GLU A 39 -3.51 4.58 -17.52
CA GLU A 39 -3.00 5.22 -16.31
C GLU A 39 -3.27 4.34 -15.10
N ASN A 40 -2.28 4.22 -14.22
CA ASN A 40 -2.37 3.33 -13.05
C ASN A 40 -3.35 3.87 -11.98
N LYS A 41 -3.55 5.19 -11.92
CA LYS A 41 -4.41 5.81 -10.89
C LYS A 41 -5.05 7.11 -11.38
N SER A 42 -6.34 7.28 -11.07
CA SER A 42 -7.11 8.50 -11.38
C SER A 42 -6.93 9.65 -10.38
N SER A 43 -6.31 9.37 -9.22
CA SER A 43 -6.02 10.35 -8.18
C SER A 43 -4.54 10.36 -7.83
N ASP A 44 -4.04 11.49 -7.36
CA ASP A 44 -2.63 11.63 -6.97
C ASP A 44 -2.21 10.59 -5.94
N TRP A 45 -0.96 10.16 -6.04
CA TRP A 45 -0.33 9.28 -5.05
C TRP A 45 -0.26 9.99 -3.69
N LYS A 46 -0.65 9.26 -2.64
CA LYS A 46 -0.48 9.73 -1.26
C LYS A 46 0.58 8.89 -0.57
N GLU A 47 1.27 9.50 0.38
CA GLU A 47 2.25 8.80 1.20
C GLU A 47 1.61 7.62 1.93
N GLY A 48 2.37 6.54 2.13
CA GLY A 48 1.90 5.33 2.80
C GLY A 48 1.01 4.40 1.96
N GLN A 49 0.58 4.82 0.76
CA GLN A 49 -0.24 3.97 -0.11
C GLN A 49 0.54 2.78 -0.67
N SER A 50 -0.12 1.62 -0.74
CA SER A 50 0.45 0.41 -1.35
C SER A 50 -0.64 -0.50 -1.93
N PHE A 51 -0.29 -1.28 -2.95
CA PHE A 51 -1.21 -2.26 -3.54
C PHE A 51 -1.41 -3.47 -2.63
N GLN A 52 -2.68 -3.81 -2.41
CA GLN A 52 -3.08 -5.01 -1.70
C GLN A 52 -3.13 -6.19 -2.69
N SER A 53 -1.99 -6.88 -2.82
CA SER A 53 -1.90 -8.19 -3.47
C SER A 53 -2.51 -9.29 -2.62
N ALA A 54 -3.07 -10.31 -3.28
CA ALA A 54 -3.57 -11.55 -2.67
C ALA A 54 -2.47 -12.38 -1.98
N PHE A 55 -1.20 -12.14 -2.29
CA PHE A 55 -0.05 -12.82 -1.70
C PHE A 55 0.59 -12.06 -0.54
N ASN A 56 -0.08 -11.01 -0.03
CA ASN A 56 0.38 -10.28 1.13
C ASN A 56 0.01 -10.99 2.45
N TYR A 57 0.81 -10.75 3.48
CA TYR A 57 0.48 -11.14 4.84
C TYR A 57 -0.68 -10.30 5.39
N GLU A 58 -1.65 -10.94 6.05
CA GLU A 58 -2.78 -10.26 6.70
C GLU A 58 -2.33 -9.31 7.82
N ASN A 59 -1.31 -9.72 8.59
CA ASN A 59 -0.81 -8.97 9.73
C ASN A 59 0.61 -8.42 9.48
N LYS A 60 0.70 -7.44 8.57
CA LYS A 60 1.97 -6.75 8.26
C LYS A 60 2.61 -6.07 9.47
N SER A 61 1.79 -5.61 10.43
CA SER A 61 2.27 -5.01 11.67
C SER A 61 3.14 -5.95 12.52
N LEU A 62 2.99 -7.28 12.37
CA LEU A 62 3.87 -8.24 13.06
C LEU A 62 5.32 -8.21 12.55
N GLN A 63 5.62 -7.52 11.46
CA GLN A 63 6.97 -7.41 10.92
C GLN A 63 7.57 -6.01 11.14
N GLU A 64 6.78 -5.07 11.66
CA GLU A 64 7.25 -3.71 11.92
C GLU A 64 8.34 -3.71 12.99
N ASN A 65 9.43 -3.00 12.73
CA ASN A 65 10.54 -2.81 13.67
C ASN A 65 11.29 -4.10 14.05
N LEU A 66 11.03 -5.22 13.38
CA LEU A 66 11.69 -6.49 13.61
C LEU A 66 12.83 -6.67 12.60
N PRO A 67 14.10 -6.50 13.03
CA PRO A 67 15.23 -6.72 12.14
C PRO A 67 15.31 -8.20 11.78
N ARG A 68 15.65 -8.48 10.52
CA ARG A 68 15.98 -9.84 10.08
C ARG A 68 17.24 -10.30 10.80
N GLN A 69 17.22 -11.48 11.41
CA GLN A 69 18.32 -12.01 12.22
C GLN A 69 19.28 -12.92 11.44
N TYR A 70 18.95 -13.28 10.19
CA TYR A 70 19.77 -14.17 9.38
C TYR A 70 21.04 -13.46 8.87
N PRO A 71 22.23 -14.11 8.93
CA PRO A 71 23.48 -13.52 8.44
C PRO A 71 23.38 -13.10 6.96
N GLY A 72 23.76 -11.85 6.65
CA GLY A 72 23.69 -11.32 5.28
C GLY A 72 22.28 -10.93 4.80
N ALA A 73 21.27 -10.97 5.66
CA ALA A 73 19.93 -10.50 5.29
C ALA A 73 19.93 -8.99 5.00
N ALA A 74 19.21 -8.59 3.95
CA ALA A 74 18.99 -7.19 3.64
C ALA A 74 18.29 -6.46 4.79
N VAL A 75 18.74 -5.25 5.10
CA VAL A 75 18.13 -4.39 6.11
C VAL A 75 16.78 -3.88 5.59
N PRO A 76 15.67 -4.07 6.35
CA PRO A 76 14.39 -3.44 6.02
C PRO A 76 14.55 -1.94 5.81
N GLU A 77 13.89 -1.40 4.79
CA GLU A 77 14.07 0.00 4.38
C GLU A 77 13.67 1.00 5.47
N ASP A 78 12.66 0.67 6.25
CA ASP A 78 12.16 1.46 7.38
C ASP A 78 13.21 1.62 8.50
N LEU A 79 14.09 0.62 8.67
CA LEU A 79 15.22 0.68 9.61
C LEU A 79 16.37 1.54 9.10
N LYS A 80 16.47 1.78 7.78
CA LYS A 80 17.48 2.70 7.21
C LYS A 80 17.14 4.16 7.50
N LYS A 81 15.85 4.51 7.48
CA LYS A 81 15.37 5.89 7.69
C LYS A 81 15.50 6.41 9.12
N ARG A 82 15.65 5.52 10.12
CA ARG A 82 15.78 5.89 11.54
C ARG A 82 17.21 6.16 12.02
N LYS A 83 18.21 5.95 11.17
CA LYS A 83 19.63 6.18 11.50
C LYS A 83 20.14 7.57 11.08
N GLN A 84 19.24 8.54 10.90
CA GLN A 84 19.58 9.94 10.62
C GLN A 84 19.13 10.84 11.76
#